data_AF-A0ABD2GRP0-F1
#
_entry.id   AF-A0ABD2GRP0-F1
#
_cell.length_a   1.000
_cell.length_b   1.000
_cell.length_c   1.000
_cell.angle_alpha   90.00
_cell.angle_beta   90.00
_cell.angle_gamma   90.00
#
_symmetry.space_group_name_H-M   'P 1'
#
loop_
_entity.id
_entity.type
_entity.pdbx_description
1 polymer ?
#
loop_
_entity_poly.entity_id
_entity_poly.type
_entity_poly.pdbx_seq_one_letter_code
_entity_poly.pdbx_strand_id
1 'polypeptide(L)'
;MRMGMQQHSHSFLVLLLLVFIAGIVLSVPSTPRRSRVRRQNMKVRINASGDTIVMKFLRPNADTKLEGYILGYGSSMFSKQFIKLPENGQPYETEFGKKSH
;
A
#
# COMPACT_ATOMS: atom_id res chain seq x y z
N MET A 1 20.08 35.03 -63.15
CA MET A 1 19.31 35.40 -61.93
C MET A 1 18.12 34.47 -61.78
N ARG A 2 18.24 33.37 -61.03
CA ARG A 2 17.11 32.54 -60.55
C ARG A 2 17.56 31.82 -59.26
N MET A 3 17.81 32.59 -58.21
CA MET A 3 18.26 32.06 -56.91
C MET A 3 17.57 32.87 -55.81
N GLY A 4 16.27 32.68 -55.65
CA GLY A 4 15.48 33.42 -54.66
C GLY A 4 14.10 32.82 -54.37
N MET A 5 13.65 31.84 -55.17
CA MET A 5 12.32 31.23 -55.00
C MET A 5 12.35 29.90 -54.25
N GLN A 6 13.49 29.21 -54.14
CA GLN A 6 13.57 27.90 -53.47
C GLN A 6 13.67 27.99 -51.93
N GLN A 7 14.36 28.99 -51.37
CA GLN A 7 14.53 29.11 -49.92
C GLN A 7 13.20 29.33 -49.16
N HIS A 8 12.25 30.01 -49.79
CA HIS A 8 10.93 30.27 -49.23
C HIS A 8 10.09 28.99 -49.09
N SER A 9 10.25 28.04 -50.02
CA SER A 9 9.57 26.75 -50.02
C SER A 9 10.10 25.84 -48.89
N HIS A 10 11.41 25.80 -48.70
CA HIS A 10 12.02 25.04 -47.61
C HIS A 10 11.65 25.60 -46.23
N SER A 11 11.66 26.94 -46.08
CA SER A 11 11.25 27.60 -44.83
C SER A 11 9.80 27.28 -44.46
N PHE A 12 8.89 27.32 -45.44
CA PHE A 12 7.48 26.97 -45.23
C PHE A 12 7.30 25.51 -44.83
N LEU A 13 8.04 24.60 -45.45
CA LEU A 13 7.98 23.16 -45.15
C LEU A 13 8.53 22.86 -43.74
N VAL A 14 9.60 23.55 -43.33
CA VAL A 14 10.14 23.46 -41.96
C VAL A 14 9.13 23.99 -40.94
N LEU A 15 8.45 25.09 -41.24
CA LEU A 15 7.41 25.64 -40.35
C LEU A 15 6.24 24.67 -40.17
N LEU A 16 5.76 24.05 -41.26
CA LEU A 16 4.71 23.02 -41.18
C LEU A 16 5.15 21.81 -40.36
N LEU A 17 6.41 21.37 -40.52
CA LEU A 17 6.97 20.28 -39.73
C LEU A 17 7.02 20.62 -38.24
N LEU A 18 7.44 21.85 -37.88
CA LEU A 18 7.49 22.31 -36.50
C LEU A 18 6.10 22.37 -35.86
N VAL A 19 5.10 22.89 -36.58
CA VAL A 19 3.71 22.94 -36.11
C VAL A 19 3.14 21.53 -35.93
N PHE A 20 3.46 20.60 -36.84
CA PHE A 20 3.02 19.21 -36.74
C PHE A 20 3.63 18.49 -35.52
N ILE A 21 4.93 18.66 -35.28
CA ILE A 21 5.60 18.09 -34.10
C ILE A 21 5.03 18.69 -32.82
N ALA A 22 4.81 20.01 -32.76
CA ALA A 22 4.18 20.66 -31.63
C ALA A 22 2.76 20.12 -31.36
N GLY A 23 1.98 19.88 -32.42
CA GLY A 23 0.66 19.29 -32.34
C GLY A 23 0.67 17.86 -31.77
N ILE A 24 1.63 17.02 -32.17
CA ILE A 24 1.77 15.66 -31.63
C ILE A 24 2.15 15.69 -30.15
N VAL A 25 3.12 16.54 -29.77
CA VAL A 25 3.58 16.67 -28.38
C VAL A 25 2.45 17.16 -27.47
N LEU A 26 1.64 18.10 -27.94
CA LEU A 26 0.50 18.62 -27.19
C LEU A 26 -0.68 17.64 -27.13
N SER A 27 -0.78 16.75 -28.11
CA SER A 27 -1.81 15.71 -28.19
C SER A 27 -1.48 14.47 -27.35
N VAL A 28 -0.31 14.41 -26.69
CA VAL A 28 0.00 13.31 -25.77
C VAL A 28 -0.96 13.42 -24.58
N PRO A 29 -1.94 12.50 -24.43
CA PRO A 29 -2.83 12.53 -23.30
C PRO A 29 -1.99 12.24 -22.05
N SER A 30 -1.97 13.19 -21.13
CA SER A 30 -1.45 12.98 -19.78
C SER A 30 -2.40 12.01 -19.08
N THR A 31 -2.11 10.70 -19.22
CA THR A 31 -2.85 9.66 -18.50
C THR A 31 -2.83 10.05 -17.02
N PRO A 32 -4.00 10.17 -16.35
CA PRO A 32 -4.03 10.46 -14.93
C PRO A 32 -3.20 9.38 -14.26
N ARG A 33 -2.11 9.77 -13.61
CA ARG A 33 -1.29 8.84 -12.84
C ARG A 33 -2.19 8.38 -11.71
N ARG A 34 -2.93 7.29 -11.95
CA ARG A 34 -3.91 6.74 -11.03
C ARG A 34 -3.11 6.39 -9.79
N SER A 35 -3.16 7.28 -8.81
CA SER A 35 -2.63 7.05 -7.47
C SER A 35 -3.31 5.79 -7.01
N ARG A 36 -2.62 4.67 -7.16
CA ARG A 36 -3.10 3.38 -6.72
C ARG A 36 -3.05 3.50 -5.21
N VAL A 37 -4.17 3.90 -4.60
CA VAL A 37 -4.31 4.05 -3.15
C VAL A 37 -3.88 2.72 -2.56
N ARG A 38 -2.66 2.71 -2.02
CA ARG A 38 -2.08 1.52 -1.40
C ARG A 38 -2.85 1.34 -0.10
N ARG A 39 -3.85 0.44 -0.10
CA ARG A 39 -4.58 0.10 1.12
C ARG A 39 -3.57 -0.34 2.17
N GLN A 40 -3.53 0.42 3.25
CA GLN A 40 -2.67 0.22 4.40
C GLN A 40 -3.35 -0.79 5.32
N ASN A 41 -3.29 -2.07 4.96
CA ASN A 41 -3.88 -3.15 5.75
C ASN A 41 -2.95 -3.53 6.91
N MET A 42 -3.54 -3.83 8.08
CA MET A 42 -2.82 -4.46 9.18
C MET A 42 -2.30 -5.83 8.74
N LYS A 43 -1.04 -6.13 9.03
CA LYS A 43 -0.47 -7.46 8.80
C LYS A 43 -0.12 -8.10 10.12
N VAL A 44 -0.48 -9.37 10.28
CA VAL A 44 -0.12 -10.16 11.46
C VAL A 44 0.82 -11.27 11.01
N ARG A 45 1.95 -11.42 11.69
CA ARG A 45 2.84 -12.57 11.54
C ARG A 45 2.64 -13.48 12.73
N ILE A 46 2.32 -14.74 12.48
CA ILE A 46 2.09 -15.75 13.51
C ILE A 46 3.23 -16.76 13.41
N ASN A 47 3.91 -17.00 14.53
CA ASN A 47 4.91 -18.04 14.65
C ASN A 47 4.55 -18.94 15.83
N ALA A 48 4.56 -20.24 15.62
CA ALA A 48 4.33 -21.23 16.68
C ALA A 48 5.61 -22.06 16.86
N SER A 49 6.09 -22.14 18.10
CA SER A 49 7.28 -22.91 18.45
C SER A 49 7.05 -23.63 19.76
N GLY A 50 7.03 -24.96 19.74
CA GLY A 50 6.61 -25.77 20.89
C GLY A 50 5.21 -25.36 21.34
N ASP A 51 5.09 -24.91 22.59
CA ASP A 51 3.84 -24.50 23.22
C ASP A 51 3.62 -22.97 23.19
N THR A 52 4.52 -22.21 22.58
CA THR A 52 4.46 -20.75 22.53
C THR A 52 4.01 -20.27 21.15
N ILE A 53 3.01 -19.38 21.14
CA ILE A 53 2.55 -18.68 19.93
C ILE A 53 2.95 -17.21 20.05
N VAL A 54 3.69 -16.72 19.06
CA VAL A 54 4.08 -15.31 18.95
C VAL A 54 3.29 -14.66 17.82
N MET A 55 2.51 -13.62 18.14
CA MET A 55 1.75 -12.83 17.19
C MET A 55 2.34 -11.42 17.08
N LYS A 56 2.91 -11.08 15.92
CA LYS A 56 3.49 -9.77 15.66
C LYS A 56 2.61 -8.96 14.71
N PHE A 57 2.06 -7.87 15.21
CA PHE A 57 1.22 -6.94 14.46
C PHE A 57 2.10 -5.85 13.82
N LEU A 58 2.06 -5.75 12.50
CA LEU A 58 2.82 -4.79 11.72
C LEU A 58 1.92 -3.60 11.40
N ARG A 59 2.18 -2.49 12.09
CA ARG A 59 1.50 -1.23 11.87
C ARG A 59 1.70 -0.74 10.43
N PRO A 60 0.62 -0.44 9.69
CA PRO A 60 0.75 0.04 8.32
C PRO A 60 1.03 1.56 8.26
N ASN A 61 0.67 2.33 9.28
CA ASN A 61 1.14 3.71 9.51
C ASN A 61 1.42 3.95 11.02
N ALA A 62 2.03 5.08 11.38
CA ALA A 62 2.35 5.42 12.77
C ALA A 62 1.11 5.64 13.65
N ASP A 63 0.02 6.11 13.05
CA ASP A 63 -1.23 6.46 13.73
C ASP A 63 -2.16 5.26 13.97
N THR A 64 -1.83 4.08 13.40
CA THR A 64 -2.66 2.89 13.49
C THR A 64 -2.49 2.29 14.88
N LYS A 65 -3.58 2.28 15.64
CA LYS A 65 -3.66 1.63 16.95
C LYS A 65 -4.18 0.21 16.79
N LEU A 66 -3.60 -0.71 17.56
CA LEU A 66 -4.11 -2.08 17.67
C LEU A 66 -5.12 -2.11 18.80
N GLU A 67 -6.37 -2.41 18.47
CA GLU A 67 -7.49 -2.46 19.42
C GLU A 67 -8.23 -3.79 19.30
N GLY A 68 -8.84 -4.25 20.40
CA GLY A 68 -9.63 -5.48 20.44
C GLY A 68 -9.06 -6.54 21.36
N TYR A 69 -9.48 -7.79 21.12
CA TYR A 69 -9.12 -8.94 21.93
C TYR A 69 -9.00 -10.19 21.06
N ILE A 70 -8.21 -11.16 21.52
CA ILE A 70 -8.14 -12.52 20.98
C ILE A 70 -9.10 -13.38 21.80
N LEU A 71 -9.95 -14.12 21.09
CA LEU A 71 -10.82 -15.13 21.68
C LEU A 71 -10.25 -16.52 21.39
N GLY A 72 -9.71 -17.16 22.42
CA GLY A 72 -9.27 -18.54 22.36
C GLY A 72 -10.41 -19.48 22.69
N TYR A 73 -10.63 -20.50 21.86
CA TYR A 73 -11.50 -21.63 22.15
C TYR A 73 -10.62 -22.84 22.44
N GLY A 74 -10.66 -23.36 23.67
CA GLY A 74 -9.98 -24.62 24.02
C GLY A 74 -10.78 -25.86 23.58
N SER A 75 -10.39 -27.03 24.10
CA SER A 75 -11.02 -28.32 23.78
C SER A 75 -12.48 -28.43 24.22
N SER A 76 -12.96 -27.52 25.08
CA SER A 76 -14.35 -27.43 25.53
C SER A 76 -14.94 -26.06 25.17
N MET A 77 -16.21 -26.02 24.73
CA MET A 77 -16.92 -24.77 24.42
C MET A 77 -17.00 -23.78 25.59
N PHE A 78 -16.75 -24.26 26.82
CA PHE A 78 -16.72 -23.46 28.05
C PHE A 78 -15.36 -22.84 28.35
N SER A 79 -14.30 -23.23 27.64
CA SER A 79 -12.94 -22.70 27.83
C SER A 79 -12.66 -21.50 26.93
N LYS A 80 -13.52 -20.48 27.01
CA LYS A 80 -13.32 -19.22 26.29
C LYS A 80 -12.28 -18.37 27.04
N GLN A 81 -11.18 -18.07 26.36
CA GLN A 81 -10.12 -17.21 26.89
C GLN A 81 -10.14 -15.89 26.14
N PHE A 82 -10.21 -14.78 26.87
CA PHE A 82 -10.18 -13.43 26.31
C PHE A 82 -8.84 -12.78 26.61
N ILE A 83 -8.11 -12.43 25.56
CA ILE A 83 -6.79 -11.79 25.68
C ILE A 83 -6.92 -10.40 25.08
N LYS A 84 -6.91 -9.37 25.92
CA LYS A 84 -6.93 -7.99 25.41
C LYS A 84 -5.62 -7.73 24.66
N LEU A 85 -5.71 -7.16 23.46
CA LEU A 85 -4.53 -6.81 22.68
C LEU A 85 -3.75 -5.67 23.36
N PRO A 86 -2.42 -5.68 23.28
CA PRO A 86 -1.60 -4.63 23.88
C PRO A 86 -1.85 -3.29 23.21
N GLU A 87 -2.02 -2.26 24.04
CA GLU A 87 -2.12 -0.88 23.58
C GLU A 87 -0.71 -0.30 23.35
N ASN A 88 -0.61 0.63 22.39
CA ASN A 88 0.60 1.43 22.12
C ASN A 88 1.88 0.65 21.75
N GLY A 89 1.75 -0.62 21.36
CA GLY A 89 2.87 -1.43 20.88
C GLY A 89 3.83 -1.92 21.97
N GLN A 90 3.40 -1.90 23.23
CA GLN A 90 4.16 -2.54 24.30
C GLN A 90 4.09 -4.07 24.17
N PRO A 91 5.19 -4.80 24.38
CA PRO A 91 5.16 -6.25 24.44
C PRO A 91 4.29 -6.69 25.63
N TYR A 92 3.45 -7.70 25.40
CA TYR A 92 2.56 -8.26 26.40
C TYR A 92 2.73 -9.77 26.43
N GLU A 93 3.03 -10.29 27.60
CA GLU A 93 3.12 -11.72 27.88
C GLU A 93 2.09 -12.07 28.93
N THR A 94 1.37 -13.17 28.72
CA THR A 94 0.35 -13.66 29.66
C THR A 94 0.39 -15.17 29.71
N GLU A 95 0.40 -15.71 30.94
CA GLU A 95 0.36 -17.14 31.20
C GLU A 95 -1.07 -17.55 31.57
N PHE A 96 -1.62 -18.53 30.86
CA PHE A 96 -2.97 -19.05 31.13
C PHE A 96 -2.92 -20.27 32.03
N GLY A 97 -3.33 -20.11 33.29
CA GLY A 97 -3.62 -21.22 34.18
C GLY A 97 -4.99 -21.83 33.86
N LYS A 98 -5.10 -23.16 33.79
CA LYS A 98 -6.40 -23.86 33.80
C LYS A 98 -7.16 -23.45 35.08
N LYS A 99 -8.21 -22.64 34.96
CA LYS A 99 -9.23 -22.57 36.03
C LYS A 99 -10.02 -23.87 35.99
N SER A 100 -9.65 -24.81 36.87
CA SER A 100 -10.52 -25.94 37.19
C SER A 100 -11.63 -25.39 38.10
N HIS A 101 -12.88 -25.47 37.63
CA HIS A 101 -14.04 -25.49 38.52
C HIS A 101 -14.21 -26.89 39.10
#